data_AF-A0A250JZW0-F1
#
_entry.id   AF-A0A250JZW0-F1
#
_cell.length_a   1.000
_cell.length_b   1.000
_cell.length_c   1.000
_cell.angle_alpha   90.00
_cell.angle_beta   90.00
_cell.angle_gamma   90.00
#
_symmetry.space_group_name_H-M   'P 1'
#
loop_
_entity.id
_entity.type
_entity.pdbx_description
1 polymer ?
#
loop_
_entity_poly.entity_id
_entity_poly.type
_entity_poly.pdbx_seq_one_letter_code
_entity_poly.pdbx_strand_id
1 'polypeptide(L)'
;MALSGPQVRRLDERLAARSQGLTPHQYLMFLQSPSGVTDLEDLIAAVVVNKTDLFRDEVQLTAFRAQVLSPLVARTRRPLRVWSAGCSTGEEVATLLVLLADAGADPESTVLGTDIAGDALRRAQWLAFSREQLRRVPDELRSRYFVRSGSREALAPALRERASFQCHNLMETPYPVAPGGGGFDVIFCRNVLIYFTAEAFHRTVEALAGSLAPGGVLVLSASEPLLRVPPSLRVHRGEQAFFYVRSEEAGAVPPSPNGEAAVTNGRRTEGRVAASSPARPQRAPAVGGEAAMIREGRSGEAARPAPVRAGASGAEASGLPTRGAARGGANVPGSHGMEASPLSAAVSPSPDGLDADALGAPAASSPGPESHAEADLLFACVLDGAASGVSDAVAERDLRHCLALDPDHAAARYLLGLLLEQCQRPADAAAEYRRAFQSLESGRARPVAFFLNAERLRVACAHAAERLEFSGRRR
;
A
#
# COMPACT_ATOMS: atom_id res chain seq x y z
N MET A 1 -9.95 9.61 6.25
CA MET A 1 -9.06 8.75 7.05
C MET A 1 -9.75 8.40 8.37
N ALA A 2 -9.48 7.23 8.95
CA ALA A 2 -9.96 6.85 10.26
C ALA A 2 -8.78 6.57 11.21
N LEU A 3 -8.89 7.03 12.45
CA LEU A 3 -7.78 7.05 13.42
C LEU A 3 -7.93 5.93 14.47
N SER A 4 -6.83 5.24 14.73
CA SER A 4 -6.64 4.32 15.86
C SER A 4 -6.61 5.06 17.20
N GLY A 5 -6.83 4.35 18.30
CA GLY A 5 -6.78 4.93 19.65
C GLY A 5 -5.45 5.69 19.95
N PRO A 6 -4.27 5.14 19.62
CA PRO A 6 -2.98 5.84 19.75
C PRO A 6 -2.79 7.03 18.80
N GLN A 7 -3.46 7.08 17.64
CA GLN A 7 -3.47 8.27 16.77
C GLN A 7 -4.36 9.38 17.35
N VAL A 8 -5.54 9.02 17.88
CA VAL A 8 -6.46 9.96 18.54
C VAL A 8 -5.78 10.62 19.74
N ARG A 9 -5.14 9.85 20.64
CA ARG A 9 -4.43 10.44 21.80
C ARG A 9 -3.33 11.42 21.41
N ARG A 10 -2.49 11.07 20.43
CA ARG A 10 -1.43 11.98 19.92
C ARG A 10 -2.01 13.23 19.26
N LEU A 11 -3.16 13.12 18.60
CA LEU A 11 -3.89 14.26 18.04
C LEU A 11 -4.44 15.15 19.16
N ASP A 12 -5.13 14.59 20.16
CA ASP A 12 -5.70 15.31 21.30
C ASP A 12 -4.61 16.06 22.11
N GLU A 13 -3.46 15.41 22.36
CA GLU A 13 -2.27 16.01 22.99
C GLU A 13 -1.75 17.23 22.20
N ARG A 14 -1.71 17.12 20.86
CA ARG A 14 -1.26 18.21 19.97
C ARG A 14 -2.28 19.35 19.88
N LEU A 15 -3.58 19.03 19.80
CA LEU A 15 -4.67 19.99 19.82
C LEU A 15 -4.70 20.78 21.14
N ALA A 16 -4.52 20.10 22.28
CA ALA A 16 -4.43 20.75 23.60
C ALA A 16 -3.23 21.70 23.70
N ALA A 17 -2.06 21.30 23.16
CA ALA A 17 -0.85 22.12 23.18
C ALA A 17 -0.90 23.37 22.28
N ARG A 18 -1.67 23.32 21.17
CA ARG A 18 -1.65 24.38 20.14
C ARG A 18 -2.89 25.25 20.05
N SER A 19 -4.06 24.76 20.46
CA SER A 19 -5.28 25.57 20.45
C SER A 19 -5.22 26.80 21.37
N GLN A 20 -4.38 26.81 22.41
CA GLN A 20 -4.04 27.99 23.24
C GLN A 20 -5.25 28.83 23.69
N GLY A 21 -6.37 28.18 24.04
CA GLY A 21 -7.60 28.84 24.51
C GLY A 21 -8.58 29.24 23.40
N LEU A 22 -8.26 29.00 22.12
CA LEU A 22 -9.22 29.10 21.02
C LEU A 22 -10.28 28.00 21.16
N THR A 23 -11.54 28.35 20.87
CA THR A 23 -12.59 27.34 20.70
C THR A 23 -12.29 26.44 19.49
N PRO A 24 -12.82 25.20 19.43
CA PRO A 24 -12.58 24.30 18.30
C PRO A 24 -12.93 24.92 16.94
N HIS A 25 -13.97 25.75 16.87
CA HIS A 25 -14.35 26.45 15.64
C HIS A 25 -13.31 27.54 15.25
N GLN A 26 -12.85 28.34 16.20
CA GLN A 26 -11.80 29.35 15.93
C GLN A 26 -10.48 28.70 15.52
N TYR A 27 -10.11 27.58 16.15
CA TYR A 27 -8.90 26.85 15.79
C TYR A 27 -9.02 26.19 14.40
N LEU A 28 -10.19 25.66 14.03
CA LEU A 28 -10.44 25.19 12.65
C LEU A 28 -10.33 26.32 11.61
N MET A 29 -10.85 27.51 11.90
CA MET A 29 -10.67 28.69 11.04
C MET A 29 -9.20 29.11 10.95
N PHE A 30 -8.45 29.03 12.04
CA PHE A 30 -7.01 29.29 12.05
C PHE A 30 -6.23 28.28 11.19
N LEU A 31 -6.50 26.97 11.33
CA LEU A 31 -5.88 25.91 10.54
C LEU A 31 -6.14 26.03 9.02
N GLN A 32 -7.27 26.65 8.63
CA GLN A 32 -7.59 26.94 7.23
C GLN A 32 -6.95 28.24 6.70
N SER A 33 -6.33 29.04 7.57
CA SER A 33 -5.61 30.26 7.19
C SER A 33 -4.15 29.96 6.80
N PRO A 34 -3.49 30.82 6.01
CA PRO A 34 -2.06 30.69 5.72
C PRO A 34 -1.17 30.61 6.97
N SER A 35 -1.59 31.24 8.08
CA SER A 35 -0.86 31.21 9.35
C SER A 35 -0.98 29.87 10.09
N GLY A 36 -2.01 29.06 9.80
CA GLY A 36 -2.25 27.76 10.44
C GLY A 36 -1.63 26.57 9.73
N VAL A 37 -0.96 26.76 8.59
CA VAL A 37 -0.39 25.68 7.78
C VAL A 37 0.61 24.83 8.57
N THR A 38 1.50 25.45 9.36
CA THR A 38 2.47 24.73 10.20
C THR A 38 1.78 23.87 11.26
N ASP A 39 0.72 24.39 11.90
CA ASP A 39 -0.06 23.64 12.88
C ASP A 39 -0.81 22.48 12.22
N LEU A 40 -1.31 22.67 11.00
CA LEU A 40 -1.95 21.61 10.22
C LEU A 40 -0.93 20.51 9.82
N GLU A 41 0.28 20.87 9.36
CA GLU A 41 1.35 19.91 9.08
C GLU A 41 1.70 19.08 10.34
N ASP A 42 1.82 19.73 11.50
CA ASP A 42 2.14 19.08 12.77
C ASP A 42 1.00 18.16 13.28
N LEU A 43 -0.27 18.53 13.07
CA LEU A 43 -1.42 17.68 13.38
C LEU A 43 -1.51 16.47 12.43
N ILE A 44 -1.21 16.65 11.14
CA ILE A 44 -1.09 15.55 10.17
C ILE A 44 0.04 14.62 10.59
N ALA A 45 1.21 15.14 10.95
CA ALA A 45 2.35 14.36 11.42
C ALA A 45 2.05 13.55 12.70
N ALA A 46 1.16 14.04 13.56
CA ALA A 46 0.71 13.33 14.75
C ALA A 46 -0.11 12.06 14.43
N VAL A 47 -0.84 12.06 13.31
CA VAL A 47 -1.72 10.94 12.91
C VAL A 47 -1.13 10.00 11.87
N VAL A 48 -0.24 10.46 10.97
CA VAL A 48 0.35 9.59 9.93
C VAL A 48 1.29 8.51 10.53
N VAL A 49 1.33 7.33 9.92
CA VAL A 49 2.21 6.20 10.32
C VAL A 49 3.24 5.95 9.22
N ASN A 50 4.45 6.47 9.40
CA ASN A 50 5.52 6.46 8.40
C ASN A 50 6.46 5.24 8.49
N LYS A 51 5.96 4.03 8.76
CA LYS A 51 6.82 2.83 8.80
C LYS A 51 6.98 2.22 7.41
N THR A 52 8.15 2.42 6.81
CA THR A 52 8.55 1.83 5.54
C THR A 52 10.03 1.40 5.59
N ASP A 53 10.41 0.47 4.71
CA ASP A 53 11.74 -0.11 4.56
C ASP A 53 12.00 -0.27 3.04
N LEU A 54 13.26 -0.24 2.58
CA LEU A 54 13.54 -0.58 1.18
C LEU A 54 13.25 -2.07 0.92
N PHE A 55 12.88 -2.40 -0.32
CA PHE A 55 12.52 -3.76 -0.74
C PHE A 55 11.46 -4.40 0.17
N ARG A 56 10.48 -3.60 0.61
CA ARG A 56 9.32 -4.08 1.38
C ARG A 56 8.44 -4.99 0.52
N ASP A 57 8.28 -6.23 0.99
CA ASP A 57 7.55 -7.31 0.33
C ASP A 57 8.32 -7.93 -0.85
N GLU A 58 9.34 -8.73 -0.52
CA GLU A 58 10.19 -9.39 -1.51
C GLU A 58 9.40 -10.30 -2.47
N VAL A 59 8.38 -11.00 -1.97
CA VAL A 59 7.49 -11.85 -2.78
C VAL A 59 6.76 -11.01 -3.83
N GLN A 60 6.06 -9.95 -3.40
CA GLN A 60 5.35 -9.08 -4.34
C GLN A 60 6.30 -8.34 -5.31
N LEU A 61 7.48 -7.91 -4.85
CA LEU A 61 8.47 -7.24 -5.71
C LEU A 61 9.10 -8.20 -6.72
N THR A 62 9.31 -9.46 -6.36
CA THR A 62 9.80 -10.52 -7.27
C THR A 62 8.75 -10.82 -8.35
N ALA A 63 7.49 -11.01 -7.96
CA ALA A 63 6.39 -11.17 -8.89
C ALA A 63 6.22 -9.95 -9.81
N PHE A 64 6.28 -8.73 -9.26
CA PHE A 64 6.21 -7.48 -10.03
C PHE A 64 7.35 -7.40 -11.06
N ARG A 65 8.59 -7.70 -10.65
CA ARG A 65 9.75 -7.72 -11.54
C ARG A 65 9.51 -8.67 -12.72
N ALA A 66 9.15 -9.91 -12.43
CA ALA A 66 9.02 -10.97 -13.43
C ALA A 66 7.81 -10.79 -14.37
N GLN A 67 6.64 -10.43 -13.84
CA GLN A 67 5.36 -10.48 -14.55
C GLN A 67 4.93 -9.13 -15.12
N VAL A 68 5.34 -8.02 -14.49
CA VAL A 68 4.95 -6.66 -14.90
C VAL A 68 6.13 -5.91 -15.50
N LEU A 69 7.20 -5.69 -14.74
CA LEU A 69 8.27 -4.78 -15.12
C LEU A 69 9.11 -5.29 -16.29
N SER A 70 9.63 -6.52 -16.22
CA SER A 70 10.47 -7.05 -17.30
C SER A 70 9.71 -7.16 -18.64
N PRO A 71 8.46 -7.65 -18.70
CA PRO A 71 7.66 -7.61 -19.93
C PRO A 71 7.35 -6.20 -20.41
N LEU A 72 7.13 -5.24 -19.50
CA LEU A 72 6.90 -3.83 -19.85
C LEU A 72 8.14 -3.19 -20.48
N VAL A 73 9.32 -3.36 -19.87
CA VAL A 73 10.59 -2.86 -20.43
C VAL A 73 10.90 -3.51 -21.78
N ALA A 74 10.67 -4.82 -21.93
CA ALA A 74 10.94 -5.53 -23.17
C ALA A 74 10.09 -5.05 -24.37
N ARG A 75 8.83 -4.66 -24.13
CA ARG A 75 7.92 -4.15 -25.19
C ARG A 75 8.01 -2.64 -25.41
N THR A 76 8.43 -1.87 -24.41
CA THR A 76 8.33 -0.40 -24.42
C THR A 76 9.69 0.25 -24.64
N ARG A 77 9.93 0.80 -25.85
CA ARG A 77 11.13 1.59 -26.19
C ARG A 77 10.96 3.09 -25.93
N ARG A 78 10.34 3.44 -24.81
CA ARG A 78 10.20 4.83 -24.34
C ARG A 78 10.35 4.88 -22.81
N PRO A 79 10.56 6.07 -22.25
CA PRO A 79 10.56 6.27 -20.80
C PRO A 79 9.27 5.77 -20.16
N LEU A 80 9.42 5.02 -19.06
CA LEU A 80 8.33 4.60 -18.19
C LEU A 80 8.07 5.69 -17.14
N ARG A 81 6.81 5.91 -16.80
CA ARG A 81 6.40 6.88 -15.78
C ARG A 81 5.72 6.13 -14.65
N VAL A 82 6.38 6.11 -13.50
CA VAL A 82 5.93 5.37 -12.32
C VAL A 82 5.52 6.37 -11.24
N TRP A 83 4.51 6.01 -10.45
CA TRP A 83 4.07 6.79 -9.29
C TRP A 83 4.01 5.90 -8.04
N SER A 84 4.66 6.32 -6.95
CA SER A 84 4.46 5.79 -5.59
C SER A 84 3.54 6.75 -4.82
N ALA A 85 2.30 6.32 -4.63
CA ALA A 85 1.23 7.03 -3.96
C ALA A 85 1.19 6.68 -2.46
N GLY A 86 1.59 7.63 -1.62
CA GLY A 86 1.88 7.41 -0.19
C GLY A 86 3.32 6.93 0.04
N CYS A 87 4.28 7.59 -0.60
CA CYS A 87 5.69 7.19 -0.62
C CYS A 87 6.45 7.36 0.70
N SER A 88 5.84 8.02 1.70
CA SER A 88 6.42 8.29 3.01
C SER A 88 7.84 8.91 2.90
N THR A 89 8.86 8.29 3.48
CA THR A 89 10.25 8.78 3.48
C THR A 89 11.09 8.37 2.26
N GLY A 90 10.45 7.87 1.19
CA GLY A 90 11.08 7.65 -0.11
C GLY A 90 11.68 6.27 -0.35
N GLU A 91 11.58 5.32 0.59
CA GLU A 91 12.11 3.97 0.47
C GLU A 91 11.50 3.19 -0.71
N GLU A 92 10.20 3.36 -0.98
CA GLU A 92 9.54 2.72 -2.12
C GLU A 92 9.99 3.37 -3.44
N VAL A 93 10.15 4.70 -3.48
CA VAL A 93 10.69 5.42 -4.65
C VAL A 93 12.10 4.95 -4.98
N ALA A 94 12.98 4.83 -3.98
CA ALA A 94 14.32 4.25 -4.16
C ALA A 94 14.27 2.81 -4.66
N THR A 95 13.39 1.98 -4.10
CA THR A 95 13.20 0.58 -4.52
C THR A 95 12.78 0.51 -6.00
N LEU A 96 11.80 1.32 -6.42
CA LEU A 96 11.31 1.37 -7.79
C LEU A 96 12.37 1.87 -8.78
N LEU A 97 13.17 2.88 -8.40
CA LEU A 97 14.29 3.37 -9.21
C LEU A 97 15.37 2.30 -9.42
N VAL A 98 15.72 1.56 -8.37
CA VAL A 98 16.67 0.44 -8.47
C VAL A 98 16.11 -0.68 -9.36
N LEU A 99 14.84 -1.03 -9.21
CA LEU A 99 14.20 -2.06 -10.04
C LEU A 99 14.12 -1.64 -11.52
N LEU A 100 13.78 -0.39 -11.82
CA LEU A 100 13.82 0.16 -13.18
C LEU A 100 15.23 0.05 -13.79
N ALA A 101 16.26 0.44 -13.04
CA ALA A 101 17.65 0.39 -13.51
C ALA A 101 18.17 -1.05 -13.69
N ASP A 102 17.86 -1.97 -12.76
CA ASP A 102 18.29 -3.38 -12.84
C ASP A 102 17.50 -4.19 -13.89
N ALA A 103 16.30 -3.74 -14.26
CA ALA A 103 15.53 -4.27 -15.38
C ALA A 103 15.98 -3.73 -16.75
N GLY A 104 16.91 -2.77 -16.79
CA GLY A 104 17.35 -2.13 -18.04
C GLY A 104 16.32 -1.18 -18.66
N ALA A 105 15.44 -0.59 -17.85
CA ALA A 105 14.51 0.43 -18.31
C ALA A 105 15.25 1.67 -18.82
N ASP A 106 14.62 2.40 -19.75
CA ASP A 106 15.13 3.64 -20.33
C ASP A 106 15.63 4.61 -19.23
N PRO A 107 16.83 5.20 -19.33
CA PRO A 107 17.40 6.11 -18.33
C PRO A 107 16.49 7.28 -17.96
N GLU A 108 15.67 7.78 -18.88
CA GLU A 108 14.75 8.90 -18.65
C GLU A 108 13.45 8.46 -17.96
N SER A 109 13.28 7.16 -17.64
CA SER A 109 12.09 6.68 -16.92
C SER A 109 12.08 7.25 -15.49
N THR A 110 10.98 7.86 -15.07
CA THR A 110 10.87 8.62 -13.82
C THR A 110 9.99 7.94 -12.77
N VAL A 111 10.24 8.26 -11.50
CA VAL A 111 9.37 7.89 -10.38
C VAL A 111 8.91 9.15 -9.64
N LEU A 112 7.61 9.42 -9.68
CA LEU A 112 6.96 10.40 -8.80
C LEU A 112 6.68 9.74 -7.44
N GLY A 113 7.10 10.36 -6.35
CA GLY A 113 6.64 10.05 -5.00
C GLY A 113 5.65 11.11 -4.50
N THR A 114 4.49 10.70 -4.00
CA THR A 114 3.58 11.62 -3.31
C THR A 114 3.23 11.18 -1.92
N ASP A 115 3.03 12.11 -1.00
CA ASP A 115 2.55 11.86 0.35
C ASP A 115 1.79 13.07 0.89
N ILE A 116 1.04 12.92 1.98
CA ILE A 116 0.39 14.02 2.71
C ILE A 116 1.33 14.62 3.78
N ALA A 117 2.32 13.86 4.25
CA ALA A 117 3.27 14.31 5.27
C ALA A 117 4.45 15.07 4.64
N GLY A 118 4.37 16.41 4.63
CA GLY A 118 5.44 17.29 4.14
C GLY A 118 6.82 16.97 4.76
N ASP A 119 6.86 16.70 6.07
CA ASP A 119 8.03 16.19 6.80
C ASP A 119 8.67 14.94 6.19
N ALA A 120 7.86 13.99 5.73
CA ALA A 120 8.34 12.75 5.13
C ALA A 120 8.94 13.02 3.74
N LEU A 121 8.27 13.86 2.94
CA LEU A 121 8.76 14.29 1.62
C LEU A 121 10.07 15.08 1.71
N ARG A 122 10.23 16.00 2.68
CA ARG A 122 11.50 16.72 2.92
C ARG A 122 12.66 15.78 3.26
N ARG A 123 12.39 14.60 3.82
CA ARG A 123 13.39 13.52 4.01
C ARG A 123 13.58 12.70 2.73
N ALA A 124 12.49 12.38 2.02
CA ALA A 124 12.50 11.58 0.81
C ALA A 124 13.34 12.19 -0.32
N GLN A 125 13.36 13.52 -0.45
CA GLN A 125 14.20 14.26 -1.41
C GLN A 125 15.70 13.87 -1.37
N TRP A 126 16.22 13.43 -0.22
CA TRP A 126 17.62 13.03 -0.10
C TRP A 126 17.89 11.60 -0.60
N LEU A 127 16.86 10.75 -0.67
CA LEU A 127 16.96 9.29 -0.89
C LEU A 127 18.14 8.66 -0.14
N ALA A 128 18.27 9.01 1.15
CA ALA A 128 19.41 8.70 2.01
C ALA A 128 18.96 7.95 3.28
N PHE A 129 19.43 6.72 3.43
CA PHE A 129 18.84 5.72 4.32
C PHE A 129 19.85 5.20 5.34
N SER A 130 19.35 4.83 6.52
CA SER A 130 20.13 4.15 7.55
C SER A 130 20.38 2.68 7.19
N ARG A 131 21.38 2.06 7.83
CA ARG A 131 21.66 0.62 7.71
C ARG A 131 20.43 -0.26 7.97
N GLU A 132 19.56 0.16 8.89
CA GLU A 132 18.34 -0.57 9.25
C GLU A 132 17.28 -0.54 8.13
N GLN A 133 17.08 0.61 7.49
CA GLN A 133 16.17 0.76 6.34
C GLN A 133 16.68 -0.03 5.12
N LEU A 134 18.00 -0.20 5.01
CA LEU A 134 18.68 -0.94 3.93
C LEU A 134 18.79 -2.45 4.18
N ARG A 135 18.33 -2.98 5.32
CA ARG A 135 18.57 -4.37 5.74
C ARG A 135 18.00 -5.46 4.82
N ARG A 136 17.10 -5.09 3.90
CA ARG A 136 16.48 -5.98 2.89
C ARG A 136 16.96 -5.73 1.45
N VAL A 137 17.87 -4.78 1.23
CA VAL A 137 18.44 -4.55 -0.11
C VAL A 137 19.46 -5.65 -0.39
N PRO A 138 19.33 -6.45 -1.47
CA PRO A 138 20.36 -7.41 -1.87
C PRO A 138 21.72 -6.75 -2.05
N ASP A 139 22.80 -7.38 -1.58
CA ASP A 139 24.13 -6.76 -1.50
C ASP A 139 24.68 -6.37 -2.89
N GLU A 140 24.33 -7.10 -3.94
CA GLU A 140 24.69 -6.77 -5.34
C GLU A 140 23.95 -5.53 -5.85
N LEU A 141 22.71 -5.29 -5.42
CA LEU A 141 21.96 -4.08 -5.75
C LEU A 141 22.45 -2.91 -4.90
N ARG A 142 22.71 -3.14 -3.62
CA ARG A 142 23.25 -2.15 -2.69
C ARG A 142 24.59 -1.60 -3.19
N SER A 143 25.52 -2.49 -3.53
CA SER A 143 26.87 -2.14 -3.99
C SER A 143 26.88 -1.42 -5.34
N ARG A 144 25.88 -1.64 -6.20
CA ARG A 144 25.75 -0.99 -7.52
C ARG A 144 25.07 0.38 -7.47
N TYR A 145 24.04 0.53 -6.64
CA TYR A 145 23.12 1.68 -6.73
C TYR A 145 23.16 2.63 -5.52
N PHE A 146 23.85 2.28 -4.43
CA PHE A 146 23.96 3.12 -3.23
C PHE A 146 25.40 3.57 -2.99
N VAL A 147 25.55 4.82 -2.58
CA VAL A 147 26.83 5.47 -2.28
C VAL A 147 26.83 5.99 -0.84
N ARG A 148 27.99 5.94 -0.18
CA ARG A 148 28.10 6.35 1.22
C ARG A 148 27.89 7.87 1.36
N SER A 149 27.04 8.27 2.31
CA SER A 149 26.66 9.64 2.59
C SER A 149 26.71 9.87 4.11
N GLY A 150 27.92 10.12 4.62
CA GLY A 150 28.18 10.23 6.06
C GLY A 150 27.90 8.92 6.81
N SER A 151 26.92 8.95 7.73
CA SER A 151 26.41 7.80 8.49
C SER A 151 25.29 7.02 7.79
N ARG A 152 24.85 7.49 6.62
CA ARG A 152 23.82 6.88 5.78
C ARG A 152 24.42 6.40 4.45
N GLU A 153 23.64 5.66 3.68
CA GLU A 153 23.90 5.43 2.26
C GLU A 153 22.75 6.02 1.45
N ALA A 154 23.08 6.71 0.37
CA ALA A 154 22.12 7.39 -0.49
C ALA A 154 22.11 6.76 -1.87
N LEU A 155 20.96 6.82 -2.55
CA LEU A 155 20.86 6.38 -3.94
C LEU A 155 21.83 7.20 -4.82
N ALA A 156 22.49 6.54 -5.78
CA ALA A 156 23.47 7.17 -6.67
C ALA A 156 22.85 8.39 -7.41
N PRO A 157 23.61 9.49 -7.65
CA PRO A 157 23.06 10.74 -8.17
C PRO A 157 22.18 10.58 -9.43
N ALA A 158 22.67 9.83 -10.42
CA ALA A 158 21.96 9.58 -11.68
C ALA A 158 20.61 8.85 -11.52
N LEU A 159 20.39 8.09 -10.43
CA LEU A 159 19.06 7.54 -10.13
C LEU A 159 18.20 8.53 -9.33
N ARG A 160 18.81 9.36 -8.47
CA ARG A 160 18.09 10.38 -7.69
C ARG A 160 17.49 11.47 -8.56
N GLU A 161 18.16 11.86 -9.64
CA GLU A 161 17.68 12.84 -10.62
C GLU A 161 16.41 12.40 -11.36
N ARG A 162 16.11 11.09 -11.36
CA ARG A 162 14.89 10.49 -11.94
C ARG A 162 13.70 10.49 -10.97
N ALA A 163 13.89 10.98 -9.74
CA ALA A 163 12.86 11.08 -8.71
C ALA A 163 12.25 12.49 -8.67
N SER A 164 10.93 12.59 -8.50
CA SER A 164 10.26 13.83 -8.13
C SER A 164 9.34 13.62 -6.93
N PHE A 165 9.08 14.68 -6.16
CA PHE A 165 8.28 14.60 -4.94
C PHE A 165 7.24 15.72 -4.88
N GLN A 166 6.00 15.37 -4.55
CA GLN A 166 4.88 16.31 -4.46
C GLN A 166 4.00 16.00 -3.23
N CYS A 167 3.57 17.04 -2.51
CA CYS A 167 2.53 16.90 -1.49
C CYS A 167 1.17 16.66 -2.16
N HIS A 168 0.49 15.57 -1.81
CA HIS A 168 -0.83 15.24 -2.33
C HIS A 168 -1.61 14.36 -1.35
N ASN A 169 -2.82 14.81 -0.99
CA ASN A 169 -3.79 14.01 -0.28
C ASN A 169 -4.58 13.15 -1.29
N LEU A 170 -4.47 11.83 -1.20
CA LEU A 170 -5.18 10.90 -2.10
C LEU A 170 -6.72 10.99 -2.00
N MET A 171 -7.26 11.64 -0.96
CA MET A 171 -8.70 11.91 -0.85
C MET A 171 -9.16 13.15 -1.63
N GLU A 172 -8.25 13.90 -2.26
CA GLU A 172 -8.50 15.18 -2.94
C GLU A 172 -8.18 15.13 -4.44
N THR A 173 -8.84 16.00 -5.21
CA THR A 173 -8.63 16.17 -6.65
C THR A 173 -8.18 17.61 -6.95
N PRO A 174 -7.40 17.86 -8.03
CA PRO A 174 -6.94 16.91 -9.05
C PRO A 174 -5.82 15.98 -8.59
N TYR A 175 -5.75 14.81 -9.21
CA TYR A 175 -4.63 13.88 -9.05
C TYR A 175 -3.40 14.33 -9.87
N PRO A 176 -2.19 13.91 -9.50
CA PRO A 176 -0.98 14.18 -10.27
C PRO A 176 -1.08 13.71 -11.73
N VAL A 177 -0.57 14.51 -12.66
CA VAL A 177 -0.53 14.18 -14.09
C VAL A 177 0.85 13.62 -14.43
N ALA A 178 0.89 12.48 -15.11
CA ALA A 178 2.15 11.89 -15.55
C ALA A 178 2.93 12.83 -16.49
N PRO A 179 4.28 12.88 -16.41
CA PRO A 179 5.10 13.67 -17.32
C PRO A 179 4.78 13.38 -18.80
N GLY A 180 4.55 14.44 -19.58
CA GLY A 180 4.12 14.35 -20.98
C GLY A 180 2.64 13.99 -21.21
N GLY A 181 1.84 13.80 -20.16
CA GLY A 181 0.43 13.41 -20.26
C GLY A 181 0.22 11.92 -20.58
N GLY A 182 -1.03 11.49 -20.79
CA GLY A 182 -1.34 10.11 -21.18
C GLY A 182 -1.21 9.04 -20.09
N GLY A 183 -1.16 9.44 -18.81
CA GLY A 183 -1.23 8.54 -17.65
C GLY A 183 0.08 7.85 -17.25
N PHE A 184 0.10 7.24 -16.06
CA PHE A 184 1.24 6.50 -15.52
C PHE A 184 1.26 5.05 -16.01
N ASP A 185 2.44 4.55 -16.34
CA ASP A 185 2.63 3.18 -16.80
C ASP A 185 2.50 2.18 -15.63
N VAL A 186 2.91 2.60 -14.43
CA VAL A 186 2.75 1.84 -13.19
C VAL A 186 2.42 2.80 -12.03
N ILE A 187 1.46 2.44 -11.19
CA ILE A 187 1.16 3.12 -9.91
C ILE A 187 1.30 2.11 -8.78
N PHE A 188 2.14 2.40 -7.79
CA PHE A 188 2.18 1.71 -6.50
C PHE A 188 1.37 2.53 -5.50
N CYS A 189 0.42 1.91 -4.81
CA CYS A 189 -0.32 2.52 -3.70
C CYS A 189 -0.49 1.47 -2.60
N ARG A 190 0.52 1.32 -1.73
CA ARG A 190 0.68 0.14 -0.87
C ARG A 190 0.76 0.51 0.60
N ASN A 191 -0.09 -0.11 1.42
CA ASN A 191 -0.17 0.09 2.87
C ASN A 191 -0.59 1.52 3.28
N VAL A 192 -1.50 2.10 2.50
CA VAL A 192 -2.04 3.46 2.65
C VAL A 192 -3.57 3.45 2.72
N LEU A 193 -4.20 2.65 1.86
CA LEU A 193 -5.66 2.55 1.74
C LEU A 193 -6.28 1.82 2.95
N ILE A 194 -5.48 1.04 3.70
CA ILE A 194 -5.89 0.45 4.98
C ILE A 194 -6.37 1.47 6.03
N TYR A 195 -6.04 2.75 5.89
CA TYR A 195 -6.47 3.84 6.79
C TYR A 195 -7.75 4.57 6.32
N PHE A 196 -8.33 4.14 5.21
CA PHE A 196 -9.46 4.82 4.55
C PHE A 196 -10.79 4.17 4.99
N THR A 197 -11.89 4.92 4.85
CA THR A 197 -13.24 4.33 4.90
C THR A 197 -13.50 3.59 3.58
N ALA A 198 -14.42 2.62 3.56
CA ALA A 198 -14.75 1.88 2.33
C ALA A 198 -15.10 2.82 1.14
N GLU A 199 -15.88 3.86 1.40
CA GLU A 199 -16.24 4.91 0.44
C GLU A 199 -15.01 5.69 -0.09
N ALA A 200 -14.10 6.10 0.80
CA ALA A 200 -12.88 6.79 0.40
C ALA A 200 -11.91 5.86 -0.34
N PHE A 201 -11.84 4.58 0.06
CA PHE A 201 -11.07 3.54 -0.61
C PHE A 201 -11.54 3.38 -2.06
N HIS A 202 -12.84 3.18 -2.30
CA HIS A 202 -13.38 3.00 -3.65
C HIS A 202 -13.11 4.21 -4.56
N ARG A 203 -13.41 5.44 -4.10
CA ARG A 203 -13.10 6.67 -4.87
C ARG A 203 -11.62 6.81 -5.20
N THR A 204 -10.74 6.48 -4.25
CA THR A 204 -9.29 6.57 -4.43
C THR A 204 -8.82 5.58 -5.49
N VAL A 205 -9.31 4.33 -5.43
CA VAL A 205 -8.98 3.30 -6.42
C VAL A 205 -9.47 3.68 -7.82
N GLU A 206 -10.67 4.26 -7.96
CA GLU A 206 -11.19 4.75 -9.24
C GLU A 206 -10.35 5.90 -9.81
N ALA A 207 -9.93 6.86 -8.97
CA ALA A 207 -9.08 7.97 -9.39
C ALA A 207 -7.64 7.51 -9.76
N LEU A 208 -7.07 6.55 -9.02
CA LEU A 208 -5.81 5.90 -9.38
C LEU A 208 -5.94 5.16 -10.72
N ALA A 209 -7.01 4.40 -10.93
CA ALA A 209 -7.29 3.71 -12.19
C ALA A 209 -7.42 4.69 -13.37
N GLY A 210 -8.10 5.83 -13.15
CA GLY A 210 -8.21 6.92 -14.14
C GLY A 210 -6.86 7.57 -14.48
N SER A 211 -5.89 7.51 -13.56
CA SER A 211 -4.55 8.08 -13.70
C SER A 211 -3.55 7.16 -14.42
N LEU A 212 -3.86 5.88 -14.60
CA LEU A 212 -3.05 4.93 -15.38
C LEU A 212 -3.10 5.24 -16.88
N ALA A 213 -2.02 4.94 -17.61
CA ALA A 213 -2.05 4.78 -19.06
C ALA A 213 -2.91 3.55 -19.45
N PRO A 214 -3.47 3.48 -20.67
CA PRO A 214 -4.01 2.22 -21.21
C PRO A 214 -2.97 1.09 -21.10
N GLY A 215 -3.37 -0.08 -20.60
CA GLY A 215 -2.45 -1.19 -20.30
C GLY A 215 -1.54 -0.99 -19.08
N GLY A 216 -1.63 0.17 -18.41
CA GLY A 216 -0.86 0.48 -17.20
C GLY A 216 -1.32 -0.33 -15.99
N VAL A 217 -0.45 -0.46 -14.98
CA VAL A 217 -0.65 -1.37 -13.84
C VAL A 217 -0.71 -0.66 -12.49
N LEU A 218 -1.80 -0.86 -11.74
CA LEU A 218 -1.93 -0.51 -10.33
C LEU A 218 -1.50 -1.69 -9.45
N VAL A 219 -0.62 -1.40 -8.49
CA VAL A 219 -0.06 -2.32 -7.51
C VAL A 219 -0.48 -1.88 -6.11
N LEU A 220 -1.37 -2.65 -5.48
CA LEU A 220 -1.83 -2.45 -4.10
C LEU A 220 -1.11 -3.43 -3.16
N SER A 221 -1.18 -3.24 -1.83
CA SER A 221 -0.67 -4.26 -0.92
C SER A 221 -1.58 -5.50 -0.93
N ALA A 222 -1.06 -6.67 -0.56
CA ALA A 222 -1.88 -7.85 -0.27
C ALA A 222 -2.88 -7.61 0.90
N SER A 223 -2.75 -6.51 1.65
CA SER A 223 -3.73 -6.03 2.65
C SER A 223 -4.92 -5.29 2.04
N GLU A 224 -4.83 -4.90 0.77
CA GLU A 224 -5.74 -3.95 0.11
C GLU A 224 -6.41 -4.59 -1.12
N PRO A 225 -6.93 -5.83 -1.05
CA PRO A 225 -7.54 -6.49 -2.19
C PRO A 225 -8.83 -5.77 -2.60
N LEU A 226 -9.00 -5.56 -3.91
CA LEU A 226 -10.25 -5.07 -4.47
C LEU A 226 -11.31 -6.18 -4.45
N LEU A 227 -12.16 -6.19 -3.42
CA LEU A 227 -13.36 -7.06 -3.35
C LEU A 227 -14.33 -6.79 -4.52
N ARG A 228 -14.35 -5.56 -5.02
CA ARG A 228 -15.02 -5.17 -6.26
C ARG A 228 -14.01 -4.41 -7.11
N VAL A 229 -13.68 -4.97 -8.27
CA VAL A 229 -12.73 -4.37 -9.22
C VAL A 229 -13.48 -3.35 -10.10
N PRO A 230 -13.01 -2.09 -10.22
CA PRO A 230 -13.62 -1.12 -11.13
C PRO A 230 -13.67 -1.66 -12.57
N PRO A 231 -14.72 -1.37 -13.37
CA PRO A 231 -14.83 -1.86 -14.75
C PRO A 231 -13.67 -1.47 -15.68
N SER A 232 -12.94 -0.41 -15.35
CA SER A 232 -11.75 0.04 -16.07
C SER A 232 -10.50 -0.82 -15.80
N LEU A 233 -10.52 -1.67 -14.77
CA LEU A 233 -9.42 -2.54 -14.34
C LEU A 233 -9.75 -4.02 -14.58
N ARG A 234 -8.72 -4.82 -14.87
CA ARG A 234 -8.78 -6.29 -14.88
C ARG A 234 -7.73 -6.85 -13.94
N VAL A 235 -8.04 -7.95 -13.24
CA VAL A 235 -7.06 -8.59 -12.35
C VAL A 235 -6.09 -9.44 -13.18
N HIS A 236 -4.81 -9.17 -13.01
CA HIS A 236 -3.73 -10.04 -13.47
C HIS A 236 -3.21 -10.82 -12.26
N ARG A 237 -3.42 -12.14 -12.26
CA ARG A 237 -3.00 -13.05 -11.19
C ARG A 237 -1.64 -13.63 -11.51
N GLY A 238 -0.67 -13.40 -10.62
CA GLY A 238 0.53 -14.19 -10.51
C GLY A 238 0.36 -15.31 -9.48
N GLU A 239 1.30 -16.25 -9.45
CA GLU A 239 1.30 -17.36 -8.47
C GLU A 239 1.36 -16.89 -7.00
N GLN A 240 1.86 -15.68 -6.74
CA GLN A 240 2.13 -15.16 -5.39
C GLN A 240 1.72 -13.69 -5.20
N ALA A 241 1.09 -13.06 -6.19
CA ALA A 241 0.71 -11.65 -6.14
C ALA A 241 -0.43 -11.32 -7.12
N PHE A 242 -1.18 -10.26 -6.80
CA PHE A 242 -2.21 -9.69 -7.68
C PHE A 242 -1.82 -8.30 -8.16
N PHE A 243 -2.13 -8.01 -9.41
CA PHE A 243 -1.96 -6.72 -10.05
C PHE A 243 -3.25 -6.31 -10.76
N TYR A 244 -3.49 -5.00 -10.91
CA TYR A 244 -4.70 -4.50 -11.57
C TYR A 244 -4.31 -3.72 -12.84
N VAL A 245 -4.70 -4.22 -14.01
CA VAL A 245 -4.31 -3.66 -15.31
C VAL A 245 -5.46 -2.82 -15.88
N ARG A 246 -5.19 -1.58 -16.31
CA ARG A 246 -6.18 -0.74 -16.99
C ARG A 246 -6.50 -1.31 -18.37
N SER A 247 -7.78 -1.60 -18.63
CA SER A 247 -8.28 -2.03 -19.94
C SER A 247 -7.96 -0.98 -21.01
N GLU A 248 -7.45 -1.43 -22.17
CA GLU A 248 -7.13 -0.54 -23.30
C GLU A 248 -8.40 0.06 -23.95
N GLU A 249 -9.54 -0.62 -23.82
CA GLU A 249 -10.83 -0.27 -24.45
C GLU A 249 -11.51 0.97 -23.84
N ALA A 250 -11.01 1.51 -22.71
CA ALA A 250 -11.60 2.63 -21.97
C ALA A 250 -11.47 4.02 -22.66
N GLY A 251 -11.39 4.04 -23.99
CA GLY A 251 -11.30 5.23 -24.84
C GLY A 251 -12.39 5.35 -25.91
N ALA A 252 -13.25 4.33 -26.08
CA ALA A 252 -14.36 4.36 -27.03
C ALA A 252 -15.67 4.02 -26.32
N VAL A 253 -16.57 5.00 -26.20
CA VAL A 253 -17.99 4.73 -25.97
C VAL A 253 -18.54 4.15 -27.28
N PRO A 254 -18.97 2.89 -27.34
CA PRO A 254 -19.68 2.40 -28.52
C PRO A 254 -21.01 3.16 -28.62
N PRO A 255 -21.40 3.67 -29.81
CA PRO A 255 -22.71 4.28 -29.97
C PRO A 255 -23.77 3.22 -29.66
N SER A 256 -24.66 3.52 -28.71
CA SER A 256 -25.72 2.60 -28.31
C SER A 256 -26.53 2.12 -29.52
N PRO A 257 -26.65 0.80 -29.75
CA PRO A 257 -27.48 0.26 -30.84
C PRO A 257 -28.95 0.26 -30.42
N ASN A 258 -29.51 1.46 -30.22
CA ASN A 258 -30.94 1.71 -29.99
C ASN A 258 -31.28 3.14 -30.42
N GLY A 259 -31.14 3.38 -31.73
CA GLY A 259 -31.84 4.45 -32.44
C GLY A 259 -32.83 3.80 -33.40
N GLU A 260 -34.00 3.40 -32.91
CA GLU A 260 -35.06 2.90 -33.78
C GLU A 260 -35.42 3.95 -34.83
N ALA A 261 -35.65 3.49 -36.07
CA ALA A 261 -35.95 4.36 -37.19
C ALA A 261 -37.33 5.03 -37.01
N ALA A 262 -37.33 6.25 -36.47
CA ALA A 262 -38.50 7.10 -36.45
C ALA A 262 -38.89 7.47 -37.89
N VAL A 263 -39.88 6.74 -38.41
CA VAL A 263 -40.40 6.90 -39.78
C VAL A 263 -40.82 8.34 -40.03
N THR A 264 -40.29 8.90 -41.11
CA THR A 264 -40.66 10.24 -41.59
C THR A 264 -42.13 10.30 -41.96
N ASN A 265 -42.88 11.23 -41.36
CA ASN A 265 -44.17 11.65 -41.92
C ASN A 265 -44.17 13.17 -42.08
N GLY A 266 -44.19 13.63 -43.34
CA GLY A 266 -43.87 15.01 -43.67
C GLY A 266 -45.05 15.96 -43.55
N ARG A 267 -44.78 17.19 -43.09
CA ARG A 267 -45.54 18.37 -43.51
C ARG A 267 -44.58 19.50 -43.89
N ARG A 268 -44.78 20.03 -45.09
CA ARG A 268 -44.12 21.25 -45.58
C ARG A 268 -44.68 22.47 -44.85
N THR A 269 -43.81 23.42 -44.54
CA THR A 269 -44.08 24.86 -44.72
C THR A 269 -42.77 25.57 -45.06
N GLU A 270 -42.89 26.67 -45.79
CA GLU A 270 -41.78 27.33 -46.50
C GLU A 270 -41.09 28.38 -45.62
N GLY A 271 -39.80 28.61 -45.83
CA GLY A 271 -38.99 29.54 -45.03
C GLY A 271 -37.64 29.86 -45.69
N ARG A 272 -37.68 30.68 -46.73
CA ARG A 272 -36.51 31.13 -47.52
C ARG A 272 -35.73 32.20 -46.71
N VAL A 273 -34.39 32.19 -46.74
CA VAL A 273 -33.51 33.37 -47.02
C VAL A 273 -32.01 33.04 -46.84
N ALA A 274 -31.26 33.42 -47.89
CA ALA A 274 -29.83 33.78 -48.06
C ALA A 274 -28.71 33.35 -47.08
N ALA A 275 -27.54 33.09 -47.70
CA ALA A 275 -26.25 32.88 -47.06
C ALA A 275 -25.51 34.19 -46.71
N SER A 276 -24.56 34.10 -45.77
CA SER A 276 -23.25 34.77 -45.89
C SER A 276 -22.24 34.22 -44.87
N SER A 277 -20.99 34.03 -45.29
CA SER A 277 -19.83 34.02 -44.38
C SER A 277 -19.31 35.44 -44.23
N PRO A 278 -18.64 35.75 -43.11
CA PRO A 278 -17.29 36.32 -43.29
C PRO A 278 -16.24 35.90 -42.25
N ALA A 279 -15.04 35.68 -42.79
CA ALA A 279 -13.71 36.15 -42.36
C ALA A 279 -13.29 36.29 -40.88
N ARG A 280 -12.04 35.87 -40.67
CA ARG A 280 -11.15 35.99 -39.51
C ARG A 280 -10.43 37.36 -39.45
N PRO A 281 -10.27 37.98 -38.26
CA PRO A 281 -9.11 38.81 -37.90
C PRO A 281 -8.20 38.03 -36.92
N GLN A 282 -6.86 37.96 -37.04
CA GLN A 282 -5.81 39.01 -37.05
C GLN A 282 -5.48 39.61 -35.66
N ARG A 283 -4.20 39.94 -35.45
CA ARG A 283 -3.47 40.00 -34.16
C ARG A 283 -3.03 41.43 -33.81
N ALA A 284 -2.47 41.59 -32.60
CA ALA A 284 -1.64 42.72 -32.10
C ALA A 284 -2.42 43.92 -31.48
N PRO A 285 -1.78 44.78 -30.65
CA PRO A 285 -0.35 44.85 -30.31
C PRO A 285 0.00 44.78 -28.81
N ALA A 286 1.31 44.84 -28.53
CA ALA A 286 1.89 44.97 -27.20
C ALA A 286 2.13 46.45 -26.83
N VAL A 287 2.29 46.71 -25.53
CA VAL A 287 2.80 47.97 -24.95
C VAL A 287 3.90 47.60 -23.95
N GLY A 288 4.95 48.42 -23.84
CA GLY A 288 6.12 48.16 -22.97
C GLY A 288 6.56 49.38 -22.16
N GLY A 289 7.75 49.27 -21.54
CA GLY A 289 8.27 50.19 -20.53
C GLY A 289 8.05 49.64 -19.11
N GLU A 290 9.00 49.66 -18.17
CA GLU A 290 10.33 50.30 -18.14
C GLU A 290 11.41 49.38 -17.55
N ALA A 291 12.68 49.79 -17.68
CA ALA A 291 13.83 49.13 -17.10
C ALA A 291 14.49 50.00 -16.03
N ALA A 292 15.10 49.39 -15.02
CA ALA A 292 16.09 50.03 -14.16
C ALA A 292 17.20 49.03 -13.81
N MET A 293 18.43 49.36 -14.22
CA MET A 293 19.63 48.61 -13.84
C MET A 293 20.29 49.23 -12.61
N ILE A 294 20.78 48.39 -11.69
CA ILE A 294 21.95 48.73 -10.88
C ILE A 294 22.89 47.51 -10.88
N ARG A 295 24.15 47.75 -11.23
CA ARG A 295 25.27 46.81 -11.15
C ARG A 295 26.53 47.61 -10.80
N GLU A 296 27.54 46.93 -10.26
CA GLU A 296 28.76 47.45 -9.59
C GLU A 296 28.62 47.58 -8.05
N GLY A 297 29.59 47.15 -7.23
CA GLY A 297 30.77 46.37 -7.56
C GLY A 297 31.75 46.18 -6.38
N ARG A 298 32.77 45.34 -6.61
CA ARG A 298 34.09 45.25 -5.91
C ARG A 298 34.22 44.72 -4.47
N SER A 299 34.81 43.51 -4.40
CA SER A 299 36.01 43.13 -3.62
C SER A 299 36.18 43.55 -2.16
N GLY A 300 36.27 42.55 -1.27
CA GLY A 300 36.85 42.64 0.08
C GLY A 300 37.50 41.29 0.45
N GLU A 301 38.65 41.35 1.14
CA GLU A 301 39.59 40.25 1.39
C GLU A 301 39.46 39.64 2.80
N ALA A 302 40.27 38.61 3.12
CA ALA A 302 40.48 37.99 4.44
C ALA A 302 39.38 37.06 4.98
N ALA A 303 39.65 36.00 5.75
CA ALA A 303 40.90 35.24 5.96
C ALA A 303 40.56 33.83 6.53
N ARG A 304 41.50 32.88 6.43
CA ARG A 304 41.43 31.60 7.17
C ARG A 304 41.63 31.82 8.67
N PRO A 305 41.13 30.90 9.50
CA PRO A 305 42.01 30.40 10.58
C PRO A 305 42.05 28.87 10.68
N ALA A 306 43.22 28.38 11.02
CA ALA A 306 43.52 27.06 11.59
C ALA A 306 44.87 27.20 12.33
N PRO A 307 45.26 26.23 13.17
CA PRO A 307 44.50 25.43 14.13
C PRO A 307 44.99 25.72 15.58
N VAL A 308 44.41 25.07 16.60
CA VAL A 308 45.02 25.03 17.95
C VAL A 308 45.18 23.58 18.42
N ARG A 309 46.39 23.25 18.89
CA ARG A 309 46.77 21.99 19.56
C ARG A 309 47.10 22.28 21.02
N ALA A 310 46.55 21.49 21.95
CA ALA A 310 47.09 21.07 23.25
C ALA A 310 45.95 20.30 23.97
N GLY A 311 46.16 19.34 24.87
CA GLY A 311 47.38 18.72 25.42
C GLY A 311 46.93 17.52 26.29
N ALA A 312 47.85 16.61 26.68
CA ALA A 312 47.50 15.32 27.27
C ALA A 312 47.65 15.23 28.80
N SER A 313 46.83 14.40 29.44
CA SER A 313 47.08 13.63 30.69
C SER A 313 45.90 12.65 30.89
N GLY A 314 46.10 11.34 30.96
CA GLY A 314 46.44 10.58 32.18
C GLY A 314 45.18 9.80 32.63
N ALA A 315 45.04 8.49 32.42
CA ALA A 315 45.72 7.34 33.06
C ALA A 315 45.03 6.87 34.37
N GLU A 316 44.33 5.72 34.31
CA GLU A 316 44.04 4.70 35.34
C GLU A 316 42.95 3.76 34.75
N ALA A 317 43.01 2.42 34.64
CA ALA A 317 43.73 1.31 35.30
C ALA A 317 42.92 0.56 36.38
N SER A 318 42.03 -0.34 35.96
CA SER A 318 41.59 -1.59 36.64
C SER A 318 40.45 -2.22 35.80
N GLY A 319 40.22 -3.54 35.76
CA GLY A 319 40.98 -4.71 36.21
C GLY A 319 40.21 -5.98 35.82
N LEU A 320 40.87 -7.01 35.30
CA LEU A 320 40.23 -8.31 35.05
C LEU A 320 39.94 -9.05 36.38
N PRO A 321 39.07 -10.08 36.36
CA PRO A 321 39.66 -11.42 36.37
C PRO A 321 39.12 -12.37 35.28
N THR A 322 40.06 -13.15 34.74
CA THR A 322 39.85 -14.31 33.88
C THR A 322 39.38 -15.55 34.65
N ARG A 323 38.59 -16.42 34.01
CA ARG A 323 38.67 -17.91 34.01
C ARG A 323 37.46 -18.47 33.22
N GLY A 324 37.55 -19.55 32.44
CA GLY A 324 38.69 -20.37 32.03
C GLY A 324 38.23 -21.34 30.94
N ALA A 325 39.13 -21.76 30.04
CA ALA A 325 38.78 -22.58 28.88
C ALA A 325 38.75 -24.09 29.17
N ALA A 326 37.97 -24.85 28.39
CA ALA A 326 38.19 -26.27 28.14
C ALA A 326 37.85 -26.62 26.68
N ARG A 327 38.65 -27.50 26.07
CA ARG A 327 38.51 -28.00 24.68
C ARG A 327 37.98 -29.44 24.67
N GLY A 328 37.48 -29.87 23.51
CA GLY A 328 37.19 -31.28 23.18
C GLY A 328 35.69 -31.54 23.09
N GLY A 329 35.20 -32.40 22.20
CA GLY A 329 35.87 -33.19 21.16
C GLY A 329 34.80 -33.81 20.25
N ALA A 330 35.18 -34.35 19.09
CA ALA A 330 34.22 -34.94 18.15
C ALA A 330 33.61 -36.24 18.69
N ASN A 331 32.33 -36.50 18.40
CA ASN A 331 31.93 -37.83 17.94
C ASN A 331 30.59 -37.86 17.19
N VAL A 332 30.50 -38.79 16.24
CA VAL A 332 29.28 -39.24 15.56
C VAL A 332 29.03 -40.68 15.99
N PRO A 333 27.78 -41.06 16.33
CA PRO A 333 27.08 -42.10 15.58
C PRO A 333 25.64 -41.66 15.25
N GLY A 334 24.86 -42.33 14.40
CA GLY A 334 25.05 -43.61 13.74
C GLY A 334 23.66 -44.26 13.56
N SER A 335 23.31 -44.63 12.35
CA SER A 335 21.98 -45.12 11.93
C SER A 335 21.70 -46.57 12.31
N HIS A 336 20.48 -46.88 12.76
CA HIS A 336 19.66 -48.11 12.53
C HIS A 336 18.21 -47.73 12.92
N GLY A 337 17.09 -48.24 12.39
CA GLY A 337 16.84 -49.33 11.44
C GLY A 337 15.67 -50.20 11.97
N MET A 338 14.62 -50.43 11.15
CA MET A 338 13.64 -51.54 11.23
C MET A 338 12.77 -51.69 12.52
N GLU A 339 11.56 -52.29 12.51
CA GLU A 339 10.70 -52.72 11.40
C GLU A 339 9.18 -52.47 11.68
N ALA A 340 8.30 -53.12 10.93
CA ALA A 340 6.86 -52.95 10.80
C ALA A 340 5.98 -53.93 11.62
N SER A 341 4.80 -53.47 12.07
CA SER A 341 3.48 -54.19 12.18
C SER A 341 3.42 -55.54 12.98
N PRO A 342 2.24 -56.24 13.17
CA PRO A 342 0.84 -55.95 12.76
C PRO A 342 -0.29 -56.20 13.83
N LEU A 343 -1.51 -55.72 13.50
CA LEU A 343 -2.87 -56.32 13.64
C LEU A 343 -3.44 -57.02 14.91
N SER A 344 -4.79 -56.97 14.96
CA SER A 344 -5.78 -57.82 15.67
C SER A 344 -6.30 -57.28 17.03
N ALA A 345 -7.56 -57.49 17.46
CA ALA A 345 -8.80 -57.97 16.80
C ALA A 345 -10.04 -57.43 17.55
N ALA A 346 -11.25 -57.56 16.98
CA ALA A 346 -12.51 -57.07 17.55
C ALA A 346 -13.20 -58.07 18.51
N VAL A 347 -13.90 -57.56 19.53
CA VAL A 347 -14.97 -58.26 20.29
C VAL A 347 -16.05 -57.26 20.72
N SER A 348 -17.32 -57.68 20.64
CA SER A 348 -18.57 -57.04 21.09
C SER A 348 -19.55 -58.16 21.52
N PRO A 349 -20.69 -57.94 22.22
CA PRO A 349 -21.12 -56.80 23.08
C PRO A 349 -21.81 -57.22 24.42
N SER A 350 -22.34 -56.22 25.16
CA SER A 350 -23.53 -56.27 26.07
C SER A 350 -23.39 -56.82 27.52
N PRO A 351 -24.28 -56.43 28.47
CA PRO A 351 -25.29 -55.36 28.50
C PRO A 351 -25.22 -54.42 29.75
N ASP A 352 -26.30 -53.65 29.97
CA ASP A 352 -26.75 -52.94 31.18
C ASP A 352 -26.26 -51.51 31.46
N GLY A 353 -27.20 -50.66 31.90
CA GLY A 353 -26.95 -49.29 32.38
C GLY A 353 -27.67 -48.19 31.58
N LEU A 354 -28.97 -47.98 31.85
CA LEU A 354 -29.67 -46.77 31.40
C LEU A 354 -29.23 -45.58 32.26
N ASP A 355 -28.76 -44.50 31.64
CA ASP A 355 -28.96 -43.14 32.14
C ASP A 355 -29.01 -42.17 30.96
N ALA A 356 -30.18 -41.54 30.79
CA ALA A 356 -30.48 -40.64 29.69
C ALA A 356 -30.58 -39.20 30.19
N ASP A 357 -29.45 -38.54 30.43
CA ASP A 357 -29.36 -37.06 30.44
C ASP A 357 -27.91 -36.56 30.38
N ALA A 358 -27.28 -36.72 29.20
CA ALA A 358 -25.97 -36.13 28.91
C ALA A 358 -25.74 -35.92 27.40
N LEU A 359 -26.62 -35.16 26.73
CA LEU A 359 -26.33 -34.61 25.40
C LEU A 359 -25.32 -33.46 25.51
N GLY A 360 -24.08 -33.81 25.87
CA GLY A 360 -22.94 -32.94 25.62
C GLY A 360 -22.81 -32.71 24.13
N ALA A 361 -22.82 -31.46 23.69
CA ALA A 361 -22.55 -31.12 22.30
C ALA A 361 -21.19 -31.73 21.90
N PRO A 362 -21.08 -32.38 20.73
CA PRO A 362 -19.84 -33.01 20.33
C PRO A 362 -18.73 -31.96 20.29
N ALA A 363 -17.65 -32.19 21.03
CA ALA A 363 -16.44 -31.39 20.91
C ALA A 363 -15.99 -31.48 19.45
N ALA A 364 -16.07 -30.36 18.72
CA ALA A 364 -15.77 -30.33 17.29
C ALA A 364 -14.36 -30.87 17.07
N SER A 365 -14.27 -32.01 16.38
CA SER A 365 -12.98 -32.58 15.99
C SER A 365 -12.21 -31.55 15.19
N SER A 366 -10.97 -31.27 15.58
CA SER A 366 -10.10 -30.32 14.85
C SER A 366 -10.10 -30.67 13.35
N PRO A 367 -10.28 -29.70 12.44
CA PRO A 367 -10.48 -29.98 11.03
C PRO A 367 -9.32 -30.75 10.42
N GLY A 368 -9.65 -31.76 9.62
CA GLY A 368 -8.67 -32.61 8.93
C GLY A 368 -7.95 -31.87 7.79
N PRO A 369 -6.84 -32.44 7.26
CA PRO A 369 -6.10 -31.83 6.16
C PRO A 369 -6.93 -31.65 4.88
N GLU A 370 -7.94 -32.50 4.64
CA GLU A 370 -8.87 -32.36 3.50
C GLU A 370 -9.78 -31.14 3.66
N SER A 371 -10.32 -30.91 4.87
CA SER A 371 -11.13 -29.72 5.21
C SER A 371 -10.35 -28.42 4.99
N HIS A 372 -9.06 -28.41 5.33
CA HIS A 372 -8.18 -27.27 5.07
C HIS A 372 -7.97 -27.02 3.56
N ALA A 373 -7.80 -28.08 2.76
CA ALA A 373 -7.63 -27.95 1.31
C ALA A 373 -8.90 -27.43 0.62
N GLU A 374 -10.08 -27.86 1.08
CA GLU A 374 -11.37 -27.33 0.62
C GLU A 374 -11.56 -25.86 1.03
N ALA A 375 -11.18 -25.50 2.26
CA ALA A 375 -11.21 -24.11 2.73
C ALA A 375 -10.30 -23.20 1.88
N ASP A 376 -9.07 -23.64 1.57
CA ASP A 376 -8.12 -22.92 0.72
C ASP A 376 -8.68 -22.72 -0.71
N LEU A 377 -9.37 -23.73 -1.26
CA LEU A 377 -10.00 -23.68 -2.59
C LEU A 377 -11.19 -22.71 -2.62
N LEU A 378 -12.08 -22.74 -1.61
CA LEU A 378 -13.18 -21.78 -1.49
C LEU A 378 -12.66 -20.35 -1.35
N PHE A 379 -11.60 -20.15 -0.57
CA PHE A 379 -10.94 -18.85 -0.42
C PHE A 379 -10.37 -18.35 -1.76
N ALA A 380 -9.73 -19.23 -2.55
CA ALA A 380 -9.29 -18.91 -3.90
C ALA A 380 -10.45 -18.55 -4.83
N CYS A 381 -11.56 -19.29 -4.80
CA CYS A 381 -12.76 -18.98 -5.58
C CYS A 381 -13.38 -17.61 -5.24
N VAL A 382 -13.32 -17.17 -3.98
CA VAL A 382 -13.77 -15.82 -3.58
C VAL A 382 -12.84 -14.74 -4.16
N LEU A 383 -11.52 -14.94 -4.08
CA LEU A 383 -10.53 -14.05 -4.72
C LEU A 383 -10.68 -14.03 -6.25
N ASP A 384 -11.12 -15.14 -6.85
CA ASP A 384 -11.48 -15.24 -8.26
C ASP A 384 -12.73 -14.44 -8.60
N GLY A 385 -13.82 -14.67 -7.87
CA GLY A 385 -15.13 -14.06 -8.08
C GLY A 385 -15.15 -12.54 -7.97
N ALA A 386 -14.29 -11.96 -7.13
CA ALA A 386 -14.09 -10.50 -7.02
C ALA A 386 -13.68 -9.83 -8.34
N ALA A 387 -13.01 -10.55 -9.24
CA ALA A 387 -12.66 -10.08 -10.59
C ALA A 387 -13.77 -10.32 -11.63
N SER A 388 -14.67 -11.25 -11.36
CA SER A 388 -15.74 -11.70 -12.28
C SER A 388 -17.11 -11.05 -11.98
N GLY A 389 -17.18 -10.14 -11.01
CA GLY A 389 -18.43 -9.47 -10.63
C GLY A 389 -19.40 -10.35 -9.84
N VAL A 390 -18.90 -11.37 -9.12
CA VAL A 390 -19.71 -12.20 -8.22
C VAL A 390 -20.35 -11.32 -7.15
N SER A 391 -21.62 -11.59 -6.81
CA SER A 391 -22.36 -10.77 -5.85
C SER A 391 -21.85 -10.96 -4.41
N ASP A 392 -21.90 -9.90 -3.62
CA ASP A 392 -21.55 -9.89 -2.19
C ASP A 392 -22.19 -11.06 -1.41
N ALA A 393 -23.44 -11.44 -1.74
CA ALA A 393 -24.14 -12.53 -1.07
C ALA A 393 -23.51 -13.91 -1.33
N VAL A 394 -22.96 -14.15 -2.53
CA VAL A 394 -22.23 -15.37 -2.87
C VAL A 394 -20.86 -15.36 -2.21
N ALA A 395 -20.15 -14.23 -2.25
CA ALA A 395 -18.87 -14.08 -1.55
C ALA A 395 -19.01 -14.27 -0.02
N GLU A 396 -20.07 -13.73 0.61
CA GLU A 396 -20.33 -13.93 2.04
C GLU A 396 -20.63 -15.41 2.35
N ARG A 397 -21.43 -16.08 1.51
CA ARG A 397 -21.71 -17.52 1.65
C ARG A 397 -20.43 -18.35 1.60
N ASP A 398 -19.59 -18.11 0.59
CA ASP A 398 -18.40 -18.93 0.33
C ASP A 398 -17.30 -18.68 1.38
N LEU A 399 -17.13 -17.43 1.84
CA LEU A 399 -16.29 -17.10 2.99
C LEU A 399 -16.80 -17.72 4.29
N ARG A 400 -18.11 -17.74 4.54
CA ARG A 400 -18.69 -18.42 5.71
C ARG A 400 -18.50 -19.94 5.63
N HIS A 401 -18.55 -20.54 4.45
CA HIS A 401 -18.29 -21.97 4.27
C HIS A 401 -16.80 -22.31 4.51
N CYS A 402 -15.89 -21.53 3.93
CA CYS A 402 -14.45 -21.60 4.22
C CYS A 402 -14.17 -21.54 5.73
N LEU A 403 -14.83 -20.64 6.47
CA LEU A 403 -14.67 -20.49 7.92
C LEU A 403 -15.40 -21.54 8.79
N ALA A 404 -16.28 -22.35 8.20
CA ALA A 404 -16.83 -23.54 8.86
C ALA A 404 -15.85 -24.73 8.76
N LEU A 405 -15.08 -24.78 7.68
CA LEU A 405 -14.06 -25.81 7.41
C LEU A 405 -12.71 -25.50 8.10
N ASP A 406 -12.28 -24.24 8.12
CA ASP A 406 -11.11 -23.75 8.87
C ASP A 406 -11.46 -22.49 9.68
N PRO A 407 -11.84 -22.66 10.96
CA PRO A 407 -12.18 -21.53 11.84
C PRO A 407 -11.01 -20.59 12.18
N ASP A 408 -9.75 -21.00 12.02
CA ASP A 408 -8.58 -20.16 12.28
C ASP A 408 -8.01 -19.55 10.98
N HIS A 409 -8.68 -19.72 9.82
CA HIS A 409 -8.32 -19.13 8.52
C HIS A 409 -8.43 -17.59 8.52
N ALA A 410 -7.44 -16.92 9.11
CA ALA A 410 -7.47 -15.49 9.39
C ALA A 410 -7.67 -14.60 8.15
N ALA A 411 -7.18 -15.01 6.97
CA ALA A 411 -7.37 -14.24 5.73
C ALA A 411 -8.84 -14.25 5.24
N ALA A 412 -9.55 -15.38 5.35
CA ALA A 412 -10.98 -15.48 5.04
C ALA A 412 -11.81 -14.65 6.02
N ARG A 413 -11.47 -14.67 7.33
CA ARG A 413 -12.08 -13.77 8.32
C ARG A 413 -11.87 -12.29 7.98
N TYR A 414 -10.67 -11.92 7.54
CA TYR A 414 -10.37 -10.55 7.15
C TYR A 414 -11.15 -10.10 5.89
N LEU A 415 -11.22 -10.95 4.86
CA LEU A 415 -12.07 -10.67 3.68
C LEU A 415 -13.55 -10.57 4.05
N LEU A 416 -14.04 -11.44 4.93
CA LEU A 416 -15.41 -11.39 5.42
C LEU A 416 -15.68 -10.09 6.19
N GLY A 417 -14.74 -9.65 7.02
CA GLY A 417 -14.80 -8.33 7.67
C GLY A 417 -14.93 -7.18 6.66
N LEU A 418 -14.07 -7.16 5.64
CA LEU A 418 -14.10 -6.13 4.58
C LEU A 418 -15.44 -6.13 3.81
N LEU A 419 -15.98 -7.30 3.52
CA LEU A 419 -17.26 -7.47 2.84
C LEU A 419 -18.43 -7.00 3.70
N LEU A 420 -18.45 -7.37 4.99
CA LEU A 420 -19.46 -6.94 5.95
C LEU A 420 -19.48 -5.41 6.12
N GLU A 421 -18.34 -4.73 6.05
CA GLU A 421 -18.30 -3.27 6.02
C GLU A 421 -18.95 -2.68 4.76
N GLN A 422 -18.71 -3.26 3.59
CA GLN A 422 -19.36 -2.83 2.34
C GLN A 422 -20.88 -3.01 2.42
N CYS A 423 -21.33 -4.11 3.03
CA CYS A 423 -22.74 -4.36 3.35
C CYS A 423 -23.30 -3.55 4.54
N GLN A 424 -22.58 -2.53 5.05
CA GLN A 424 -23.00 -1.66 6.16
C GLN A 424 -23.27 -2.40 7.50
N ARG A 425 -22.54 -3.50 7.77
CA ARG A 425 -22.62 -4.32 9.00
C ARG A 425 -21.35 -4.18 9.86
N PRO A 426 -21.05 -2.98 10.41
CA PRO A 426 -19.77 -2.71 11.08
C PRO A 426 -19.55 -3.51 12.37
N ALA A 427 -20.61 -3.88 13.08
CA ALA A 427 -20.50 -4.68 14.30
C ALA A 427 -20.03 -6.12 14.00
N ASP A 428 -20.60 -6.74 12.97
CA ASP A 428 -20.22 -8.08 12.50
C ASP A 428 -18.78 -8.06 11.95
N ALA A 429 -18.43 -7.04 11.16
CA ALA A 429 -17.07 -6.85 10.64
C ALA A 429 -16.03 -6.74 11.76
N ALA A 430 -16.30 -5.93 12.79
CA ALA A 430 -15.42 -5.79 13.96
C ALA A 430 -15.26 -7.11 14.74
N ALA A 431 -16.29 -7.97 14.78
CA ALA A 431 -16.19 -9.30 15.37
C ALA A 431 -15.23 -10.21 14.57
N GLU A 432 -15.33 -10.22 13.24
CA GLU A 432 -14.45 -11.04 12.39
C GLU A 432 -13.00 -10.56 12.40
N TYR A 433 -12.73 -9.25 12.39
CA TYR A 433 -11.37 -8.73 12.53
C TYR A 433 -10.72 -9.11 13.86
N ARG A 434 -11.47 -9.09 14.98
CA ARG A 434 -10.95 -9.52 16.29
C ARG A 434 -10.65 -11.02 16.32
N ARG A 435 -11.51 -11.85 15.73
CA ARG A 435 -11.28 -13.31 15.60
C ARG A 435 -10.03 -13.60 14.75
N ALA A 436 -9.88 -12.91 13.62
CA ALA A 436 -8.69 -13.01 12.78
C ALA A 436 -7.42 -12.62 13.54
N PHE A 437 -7.44 -11.48 14.25
CA PHE A 437 -6.34 -11.01 15.09
C PHE A 437 -5.97 -12.02 16.17
N GLN A 438 -6.95 -12.56 16.90
CA GLN A 438 -6.73 -13.57 17.96
C GLN A 438 -6.12 -14.87 17.41
N SER A 439 -6.54 -15.32 16.24
CA SER A 439 -6.01 -16.53 15.59
C SER A 439 -4.54 -16.34 15.18
N LEU A 440 -4.16 -15.11 14.78
CA LEU A 440 -2.79 -14.73 14.43
C LEU A 440 -1.88 -14.55 15.67
N GLU A 441 -2.35 -13.85 16.70
CA GLU A 441 -1.61 -13.66 17.97
C GLU A 441 -1.33 -14.99 18.67
N SER A 442 -2.28 -15.93 18.62
CA SER A 442 -2.15 -17.26 19.23
C SER A 442 -1.41 -18.29 18.36
N GLY A 443 -0.96 -17.91 17.17
CA GLY A 443 -0.24 -18.78 16.25
C GLY A 443 -1.07 -19.93 15.64
N ARG A 444 -2.40 -19.94 15.81
CA ARG A 444 -3.29 -20.95 15.22
C ARG A 444 -3.56 -20.72 13.73
N ALA A 445 -3.49 -19.46 13.28
CA ALA A 445 -3.75 -19.10 11.90
C ALA A 445 -2.75 -19.75 10.93
N ARG A 446 -3.26 -20.56 10.01
CA ARG A 446 -2.50 -21.17 8.91
C ARG A 446 -1.96 -20.09 7.94
N PRO A 447 -0.75 -20.27 7.38
CA PRO A 447 -0.26 -19.46 6.27
C PRO A 447 -1.03 -19.82 4.98
N VAL A 448 -1.39 -18.81 4.20
CA VAL A 448 -2.06 -18.95 2.88
C VAL A 448 -1.23 -18.28 1.80
N ALA A 449 -1.13 -18.92 0.63
CA ALA A 449 -0.23 -18.52 -0.46
C ALA A 449 -0.54 -17.13 -1.07
N PHE A 450 -1.79 -16.66 -0.96
CA PHE A 450 -2.29 -15.47 -1.65
C PHE A 450 -2.55 -14.25 -0.75
N PHE A 451 -2.23 -14.36 0.54
CA PHE A 451 -2.47 -13.27 1.49
C PHE A 451 -1.22 -12.86 2.24
N LEU A 452 -1.32 -11.74 2.96
CA LEU A 452 -0.26 -11.20 3.77
C LEU A 452 0.45 -12.24 4.63
N ASN A 453 1.75 -12.04 4.85
CA ASN A 453 2.42 -12.69 5.98
C ASN A 453 1.67 -12.37 7.29
N ALA A 454 1.70 -13.32 8.24
CA ALA A 454 0.89 -13.26 9.45
C ALA A 454 1.04 -11.94 10.22
N GLU A 455 2.26 -11.39 10.29
CA GLU A 455 2.55 -10.11 10.93
C GLU A 455 1.75 -8.93 10.37
N ARG A 456 1.64 -8.81 9.04
CA ARG A 456 0.91 -7.69 8.43
C ARG A 456 -0.59 -7.88 8.49
N LEU A 457 -1.07 -9.13 8.36
CA LEU A 457 -2.50 -9.41 8.53
C LEU A 457 -2.95 -9.04 9.95
N ARG A 458 -2.14 -9.38 10.95
CA ARG A 458 -2.35 -9.04 12.36
C ARG A 458 -2.48 -7.52 12.56
N VAL A 459 -1.60 -6.73 11.95
CA VAL A 459 -1.68 -5.25 11.98
C VAL A 459 -2.93 -4.73 11.26
N ALA A 460 -3.30 -5.29 10.09
CA ALA A 460 -4.49 -4.88 9.36
C ALA A 460 -5.79 -5.19 10.13
N CYS A 461 -5.90 -6.39 10.72
CA CYS A 461 -7.01 -6.80 11.57
C CYS A 461 -7.15 -5.91 12.81
N ALA A 462 -6.03 -5.62 13.50
CA ALA A 462 -6.04 -4.74 14.68
C ALA A 462 -6.56 -3.33 14.33
N HIS A 463 -6.01 -2.70 13.29
CA HIS A 463 -6.46 -1.37 12.86
C HIS A 463 -7.91 -1.35 12.40
N ALA A 464 -8.38 -2.37 11.69
CA ALA A 464 -9.76 -2.44 11.22
C ALA A 464 -10.76 -2.64 12.38
N ALA A 465 -10.43 -3.48 13.37
CA ALA A 465 -11.22 -3.65 14.59
C ALA A 465 -11.32 -2.35 15.41
N GLU A 466 -10.17 -1.73 15.75
CA GLU A 466 -10.14 -0.49 16.53
C GLU A 466 -10.96 0.64 15.88
N ARG A 467 -10.83 0.78 14.55
CA ARG A 467 -11.53 1.79 13.74
C ARG A 467 -13.06 1.68 13.86
N LEU A 468 -13.60 0.47 13.79
CA LEU A 468 -15.03 0.23 13.83
C LEU A 468 -15.59 0.39 15.25
N GLU A 469 -14.88 -0.12 16.26
CA GLU A 469 -15.27 0.06 17.66
C GLU A 469 -15.29 1.53 18.09
N PHE A 470 -14.29 2.33 17.69
CA PHE A 470 -14.25 3.76 18.01
C PHE A 470 -15.37 4.54 17.33
N SER A 471 -15.72 4.16 16.10
CA SER A 471 -16.83 4.75 15.34
C SER A 471 -18.20 4.41 15.94
N GLY A 472 -18.35 3.22 16.54
CA GLY A 472 -19.56 2.81 17.27
C GLY A 472 -19.77 3.57 18.58
N ARG A 473 -18.70 3.97 19.29
CA ARG A 473 -18.79 4.68 20.58
C ARG A 473 -19.11 6.18 20.46
N ARG A 474 -19.20 6.72 19.24
CA ARG A 474 -19.52 8.14 18.95
C ARG A 474 -20.90 8.35 18.30
N ARG A 475 -21.71 7.30 18.16
CA ARG A 475 -23.09 7.36 17.66
C ARG A 475 -24.09 7.30 18.80
#